data_AF-A0A8H5IK85-F1
#
_entry.id   AF-A0A8H5IK85-F1
#
_cell.length_a   1.000
_cell.length_b   1.000
_cell.length_c   1.000
_cell.angle_alpha   90.00
_cell.angle_beta   90.00
_cell.angle_gamma   90.00
#
_symmetry.space_group_name_H-M   'P 1'
#
loop_
_entity.id
_entity.type
_entity.pdbx_description
1 polymer ?
#
loop_
_entity_poly.entity_id
_entity_poly.type
_entity_poly.pdbx_seq_one_letter_code
_entity_poly.pdbx_strand_id
1 'polypeptide(L)'
;MGSFSSFILPLGIKPFFAQAGLGWCAASYNGETFVLNEVAVESGLAAKMVRKYSTKALFVNNVALSDTWYVTDEESNVSPSAGVRAGEGAVAFASVGDGKLGYIGNVNAEHGSNVAVLAMCGLL
;
A
#
# COMPACT_ATOMS: atom_id res chain seq x y z
N MET A 1 -7.00 19.67 3.24
CA MET A 1 -5.64 20.12 3.62
C MET A 1 -4.73 18.90 3.60
N GLY A 2 -3.63 18.94 2.83
CA GLY A 2 -2.69 17.82 2.74
C GLY A 2 -1.55 17.98 3.73
N SER A 3 -1.58 17.22 4.83
CA SER A 3 -0.36 16.98 5.61
C SER A 3 0.46 15.92 4.88
N PHE A 4 1.76 16.16 4.72
CA PHE A 4 2.68 15.17 4.16
C PHE A 4 2.69 13.92 5.06
N SER A 5 2.77 12.72 4.48
CA SER A 5 2.69 11.44 5.20
C SER A 5 3.69 11.31 6.36
N SER A 6 4.83 12.02 6.30
CA SER A 6 5.84 12.08 7.35
C SER A 6 5.44 12.86 8.62
N PHE A 7 4.38 13.67 8.57
CA PHE A 7 3.91 14.48 9.71
C PHE A 7 2.62 13.97 10.33
N ILE A 8 2.05 12.89 9.80
CA ILE A 8 0.88 12.24 10.38
C ILE A 8 1.37 11.13 11.31
N LEU A 9 1.21 11.33 12.62
CA LEU A 9 1.37 10.24 13.58
C LEU A 9 0.40 9.11 13.24
N PRO A 10 0.71 7.84 13.56
CA PRO A 10 -0.17 6.70 13.22
C PRO A 10 -1.65 6.91 13.60
N LEU A 11 -1.92 7.55 14.74
CA LEU A 11 -3.29 7.88 15.20
C LEU A 11 -4.02 8.88 14.30
N GLY A 12 -3.28 9.68 13.52
CA GLY A 12 -3.81 10.65 12.56
C GLY A 12 -4.13 10.08 11.19
N ILE A 13 -3.73 8.83 10.88
CA ILE A 13 -3.98 8.22 9.56
C ILE A 13 -5.48 8.04 9.29
N LYS A 14 -6.22 7.48 10.27
CA LYS A 14 -7.66 7.28 10.15
C LYS A 14 -8.44 8.58 9.91
N PRO A 15 -8.31 9.63 10.73
CA PRO A 15 -9.03 10.89 10.49
C PRO A 15 -8.59 11.60 9.21
N PHE A 16 -7.36 11.37 8.73
CA PHE A 16 -6.90 11.92 7.45
C PHE A 16 -7.64 11.27 6.27
N PHE A 17 -7.63 9.95 6.17
CA PHE A 17 -8.29 9.23 5.06
C PHE A 17 -9.82 9.30 5.14
N ALA A 18 -10.39 9.46 6.33
CA ALA A 18 -11.83 9.70 6.49
C ALA A 18 -12.31 10.96 5.78
N GLN A 19 -11.46 11.99 5.60
CA GLN A 19 -11.81 13.20 4.83
C GLN A 19 -12.05 12.89 3.34
N ALA A 20 -11.47 11.79 2.85
CA ALA A 20 -11.66 11.28 1.49
C ALA A 20 -12.76 10.19 1.42
N GLY A 21 -13.48 9.94 2.52
CA GLY A 21 -14.47 8.85 2.59
C GLY A 21 -13.88 7.45 2.72
N LEU A 22 -12.57 7.34 2.97
CA LEU A 22 -11.88 6.06 3.09
C LEU A 22 -11.77 5.63 4.56
N GLY A 23 -12.01 4.35 4.84
CA GLY A 23 -11.91 3.78 6.18
C GLY A 23 -10.50 3.41 6.62
N TRP A 24 -9.48 3.74 5.82
CA TRP A 24 -8.11 3.27 5.99
C TRP A 24 -7.53 3.69 7.34
N CYS A 25 -6.88 2.77 8.04
CA CYS A 25 -6.22 3.05 9.32
C CYS A 25 -4.77 2.55 9.30
N ALA A 26 -3.92 3.16 10.15
CA ALA A 26 -2.57 2.66 10.37
C ALA A 26 -2.62 1.22 10.90
N ALA A 27 -1.70 0.40 10.42
CA ALA A 27 -1.56 -0.99 10.79
C ALA A 27 -0.10 -1.28 11.19
N SER A 28 0.41 -2.48 10.88
CA SER A 28 1.77 -2.88 11.23
C SER A 28 2.84 -1.95 10.70
N TYR A 29 4.01 -1.95 11.35
CA TYR A 29 5.20 -1.24 10.88
C TYR A 29 6.42 -2.14 10.99
N ASN A 30 6.85 -2.70 9.87
CA ASN A 30 7.99 -3.62 9.84
C ASN A 30 8.63 -3.67 8.44
N GLY A 31 9.71 -4.46 8.32
CA GLY A 31 10.32 -4.81 7.04
C GLY A 31 9.84 -6.19 6.63
N GLU A 32 9.25 -6.30 5.44
CA GLU A 32 8.71 -7.56 4.95
C GLU A 32 8.84 -7.67 3.43
N THR A 33 8.53 -8.86 2.89
CA THR A 33 8.45 -9.07 1.46
C THR A 33 6.99 -8.97 1.02
N PHE A 34 6.75 -8.21 -0.04
CA PHE A 34 5.45 -7.94 -0.60
C PHE A 34 5.28 -8.63 -1.93
N VAL A 35 4.06 -9.06 -2.22
CA VAL A 35 3.65 -9.59 -3.52
C VAL A 35 2.57 -8.70 -4.13
N LEU A 36 2.64 -8.55 -5.45
CA LEU A 36 1.64 -7.86 -6.22
C LEU A 36 0.31 -8.61 -6.14
N ASN A 37 -0.74 -7.92 -5.76
CA ASN A 37 -2.11 -8.41 -5.84
C ASN A 37 -2.63 -8.23 -7.27
N GLU A 38 -2.49 -9.25 -8.10
CA GLU A 38 -2.92 -9.23 -9.50
C GLU A 38 -4.45 -9.07 -9.66
N VAL A 39 -5.24 -9.27 -8.60
CA VAL A 39 -6.70 -9.02 -8.63
C VAL A 39 -7.03 -7.53 -8.57
N ALA A 40 -6.16 -6.72 -7.95
CA ALA A 40 -6.35 -5.27 -7.78
C ALA A 40 -5.80 -4.44 -8.95
N VAL A 41 -5.11 -5.06 -9.90
CA VAL A 41 -4.38 -4.38 -10.98
C VAL A 41 -4.78 -4.99 -12.31
N GLU A 42 -5.11 -4.13 -13.29
CA GLU A 42 -5.41 -4.57 -14.65
C GLU A 42 -4.23 -5.38 -15.23
N SER A 43 -4.53 -6.48 -15.92
CA SER A 43 -3.52 -7.47 -16.37
C SER A 43 -2.37 -6.87 -17.18
N GLY A 44 -2.66 -5.90 -18.06
CA GLY A 44 -1.65 -5.20 -18.86
C GLY A 44 -0.70 -4.33 -18.02
N LEU A 45 -1.22 -3.72 -16.95
CA LEU A 45 -0.42 -2.94 -15.99
C LEU A 45 0.36 -3.88 -15.06
N ALA A 46 -0.28 -4.95 -14.57
CA ALA A 46 0.34 -5.95 -13.71
C ALA A 46 1.59 -6.57 -14.34
N ALA A 47 1.58 -6.81 -15.66
CA ALA A 47 2.74 -7.32 -16.40
C ALA A 47 3.96 -6.39 -16.38
N LYS A 48 3.77 -5.09 -16.14
CA LYS A 48 4.84 -4.08 -16.05
C LYS A 48 5.27 -3.79 -14.60
N MET A 49 4.55 -4.34 -13.62
CA MET A 49 4.81 -4.11 -12.20
C MET A 49 5.82 -5.10 -11.63
N VAL A 50 6.51 -4.69 -10.56
CA VAL A 50 7.43 -5.58 -9.84
C VAL A 50 6.61 -6.59 -9.05
N ARG A 51 6.66 -7.88 -9.41
CA ARG A 51 5.81 -8.92 -8.78
C ARG A 51 6.05 -9.10 -7.29
N LYS A 52 7.30 -8.99 -6.85
CA LYS A 52 7.69 -9.22 -5.46
C LYS A 52 8.90 -8.36 -5.10
N TYR A 53 8.84 -7.67 -3.97
CA TYR A 53 9.97 -6.89 -3.45
C TYR A 53 9.90 -6.75 -1.93
N SER A 54 11.03 -6.54 -1.27
CA SER A 54 11.08 -6.31 0.18
C SER A 54 11.33 -4.84 0.48
N THR A 55 10.61 -4.27 1.44
CA THR A 55 10.89 -2.94 1.99
C THR A 55 10.39 -2.83 3.42
N LYS A 56 10.83 -1.78 4.12
CA LYS A 56 10.22 -1.35 5.37
C LYS A 56 9.02 -0.48 5.07
N ALA A 57 7.86 -0.79 5.63
CA ALA A 57 6.63 -0.06 5.38
C ALA A 57 5.79 0.14 6.66
N LEU A 58 5.07 1.25 6.70
CA LEU A 58 3.86 1.39 7.52
C LEU A 58 2.69 0.85 6.69
N PHE A 59 1.94 -0.08 7.23
CA PHE A 59 0.82 -0.68 6.51
C PHE A 59 -0.46 0.09 6.80
N VAL A 60 -1.42 -0.06 5.88
CA VAL A 60 -2.80 0.34 6.10
C VAL A 60 -3.70 -0.87 6.12
N ASN A 61 -4.71 -0.85 6.99
CA ASN A 61 -5.79 -1.84 7.00
C ASN A 61 -7.13 -1.17 6.66
N ASN A 62 -8.18 -1.99 6.60
CA ASN A 62 -9.52 -1.56 6.19
C ASN A 62 -9.53 -0.96 4.78
N VAL A 63 -8.64 -1.47 3.92
CA VAL A 63 -8.57 -1.22 2.49
C VAL A 63 -9.34 -2.34 1.79
N ALA A 64 -10.12 -2.02 0.76
CA ALA A 64 -10.74 -3.07 -0.05
C ALA A 64 -9.65 -3.88 -0.76
N LEU A 65 -9.86 -5.19 -0.93
CA LEU A 65 -8.89 -6.05 -1.60
C LEU A 65 -8.63 -5.59 -3.05
N SER A 66 -9.66 -5.08 -3.73
CA SER A 66 -9.56 -4.48 -5.08
C SER A 66 -8.67 -3.24 -5.13
N ASP A 67 -8.47 -2.58 -3.99
CA ASP A 67 -7.72 -1.33 -3.89
C ASP A 67 -6.34 -1.56 -3.27
N THR A 68 -6.00 -2.81 -2.91
CA THR A 68 -4.73 -3.16 -2.26
C THR A 68 -3.77 -3.74 -3.29
N TRP A 69 -2.78 -2.98 -3.73
CA TRP A 69 -1.87 -3.38 -4.81
C TRP A 69 -0.73 -4.29 -4.34
N TYR A 70 -0.21 -4.07 -3.14
CA TYR A 70 0.84 -4.91 -2.57
C TYR A 70 0.44 -5.40 -1.18
N VAL A 71 0.39 -6.71 -1.05
CA VAL A 71 0.08 -7.44 0.18
C VAL A 71 1.31 -8.18 0.66
N THR A 72 1.31 -8.56 1.93
CA THR A 72 2.38 -9.39 2.51
C THR A 72 2.42 -10.75 1.85
N ASP A 73 3.63 -11.24 1.61
CA ASP A 73 3.84 -12.60 1.10
C ASP A 73 3.72 -13.64 2.22
N GLU A 74 2.57 -14.29 2.32
CA GLU A 74 2.28 -15.34 3.31
C GLU A 74 3.22 -16.57 3.18
N GLU A 75 3.87 -16.76 2.02
CA GLU A 75 4.82 -17.87 1.78
C GLU A 75 6.25 -17.54 2.23
N SER A 76 6.56 -16.27 2.53
CA SER A 76 7.86 -15.88 3.04
C SER A 76 8.04 -16.42 4.47
N ASN A 77 8.81 -17.51 4.61
CA ASN A 77 9.26 -18.12 5.89
C ASN A 77 10.08 -17.17 6.81
N VAL A 78 10.14 -15.88 6.50
CA VAL A 78 10.60 -14.86 7.45
C VAL A 78 9.50 -14.76 8.47
N SER A 79 9.72 -15.31 9.67
CA SER A 79 8.75 -15.30 10.77
C SER A 79 7.95 -14.00 10.75
N PRO A 80 6.60 -14.03 10.55
CA PRO A 80 5.82 -12.81 10.55
C PRO A 80 6.17 -12.12 11.85
N SER A 81 6.74 -10.92 11.75
CA SER A 81 7.34 -10.25 12.88
C SER A 81 6.22 -9.75 13.79
N ALA A 82 5.59 -10.66 14.53
CA ALA A 82 4.54 -10.53 15.54
C ALA A 82 3.39 -9.53 15.27
N GLY A 83 3.24 -9.00 14.06
CA GLY A 83 2.43 -7.80 13.82
C GLY A 83 1.53 -7.88 12.60
N VAL A 84 2.00 -8.42 11.48
CA VAL A 84 1.26 -8.40 10.22
C VAL A 84 0.05 -9.30 10.28
N ARG A 85 -1.11 -8.73 9.94
CA ARG A 85 -2.37 -9.45 9.81
C ARG A 85 -2.79 -9.46 8.34
N ALA A 86 -3.41 -10.56 7.92
CA ALA A 86 -4.09 -10.64 6.64
C ALA A 86 -5.06 -9.44 6.46
N GLY A 87 -5.02 -8.80 5.29
CA GLY A 87 -5.80 -7.59 5.00
C GLY A 87 -5.09 -6.27 5.28
N GLU A 88 -3.79 -6.31 5.58
CA GLU A 88 -2.91 -5.15 5.62
C GLU A 88 -2.20 -4.96 4.27
N GLY A 89 -2.14 -3.73 3.78
CA GLY A 89 -1.54 -3.36 2.51
C GLY A 89 -0.37 -2.40 2.67
N ALA A 90 0.74 -2.68 2.00
CA ALA A 90 1.88 -1.76 1.91
C ALA A 90 1.65 -0.67 0.85
N VAL A 91 0.83 -0.98 -0.15
CA VAL A 91 0.44 -0.07 -1.23
C VAL A 91 -1.06 -0.21 -1.50
N ALA A 92 -1.76 0.92 -1.54
CA ALA A 92 -3.19 0.99 -1.83
C ALA A 92 -3.52 2.08 -2.84
N PHE A 93 -4.55 1.87 -3.66
CA PHE A 93 -5.01 2.80 -4.68
C PHE A 93 -6.54 2.69 -4.85
N ALA A 94 -7.26 3.69 -4.35
CA ALA A 94 -8.73 3.71 -4.35
C ALA A 94 -9.29 4.81 -5.26
N SER A 95 -10.53 4.60 -5.73
CA SER A 95 -11.35 5.67 -6.32
C SER A 95 -11.89 6.59 -5.24
N VAL A 96 -11.74 7.91 -5.42
CA VAL A 96 -12.28 8.94 -4.53
C VAL A 96 -12.89 10.05 -5.39
N GLY A 97 -14.22 10.16 -5.36
CA GLY A 97 -14.95 11.04 -6.29
C GLY A 97 -14.63 10.67 -7.74
N ASP A 98 -14.29 11.68 -8.55
CA ASP A 98 -13.86 11.50 -9.95
C ASP A 98 -12.35 11.21 -10.09
N GLY A 99 -11.63 11.07 -8.98
CA GLY A 99 -10.19 10.89 -8.93
C GLY A 99 -9.76 9.58 -8.30
N LYS A 100 -8.44 9.50 -8.07
CA LYS A 100 -7.80 8.37 -7.40
C LYS A 100 -6.96 8.87 -6.23
N LEU A 101 -6.89 8.08 -5.17
CA LEU A 101 -6.00 8.32 -4.04
C LEU A 101 -5.08 7.12 -3.86
N GLY A 102 -3.77 7.38 -3.90
CA GLY A 102 -2.72 6.39 -3.67
C GLY A 102 -2.07 6.53 -2.31
N TYR A 103 -1.72 5.39 -1.72
CA TYR A 103 -0.90 5.29 -0.52
C TYR A 103 0.26 4.32 -0.78
N ILE A 104 1.46 4.75 -0.42
CA ILE A 104 2.65 3.90 -0.39
C ILE A 104 3.27 4.10 0.99
N GLY A 105 3.27 3.03 1.78
CA GLY A 105 3.75 3.05 3.15
C GLY A 105 5.26 2.96 3.31
N ASN A 106 6.02 2.95 2.21
CA ASN A 106 7.45 2.67 2.25
C ASN A 106 8.22 3.70 3.10
N VAL A 107 9.30 3.22 3.70
CA VAL A 107 10.30 4.03 4.39
C VAL A 107 11.54 4.16 3.52
N ASN A 108 11.92 3.05 2.88
CA ASN A 108 13.04 2.99 1.95
C ASN A 108 12.47 2.95 0.53
N ALA A 109 12.93 3.89 -0.30
CA ALA A 109 12.52 3.97 -1.70
C ALA A 109 13.13 2.83 -2.53
N GLU A 110 12.45 1.69 -2.52
CA GLU A 110 12.82 0.51 -3.32
C GLU A 110 12.24 0.59 -4.73
N HIS A 111 12.87 -0.12 -5.67
CA HIS A 111 12.46 -0.12 -7.08
C HIS A 111 10.96 -0.44 -7.27
N GLY A 112 10.42 -1.40 -6.53
CA GLY A 112 9.00 -1.76 -6.60
C GLY A 112 8.06 -0.62 -6.21
N SER A 113 8.44 0.21 -5.24
CA SER A 113 7.67 1.40 -4.86
C SER A 113 7.70 2.48 -5.93
N ASN A 114 8.85 2.68 -6.58
CA ASN A 114 8.97 3.65 -7.68
C ASN A 114 8.07 3.26 -8.86
N VAL A 115 8.07 1.97 -9.22
CA VAL A 115 7.19 1.43 -10.26
C VAL A 115 5.72 1.59 -9.87
N ALA A 116 5.36 1.37 -8.60
CA ALA A 116 3.99 1.60 -8.12
C ALA A 116 3.56 3.08 -8.26
N VAL A 117 4.42 4.05 -7.92
CA VAL A 117 4.13 5.48 -8.13
C VAL A 117 3.89 5.77 -9.62
N LEU A 118 4.78 5.30 -10.49
CA LEU A 118 4.65 5.52 -11.94
C LEU A 118 3.36 4.91 -12.50
N ALA A 119 2.99 3.71 -12.04
CA ALA A 119 1.73 3.05 -12.37
C ALA A 119 0.51 3.89 -11.94
N MET A 120 0.48 4.38 -10.70
CA MET A 120 -0.60 5.24 -10.19
C MET A 120 -0.74 6.54 -10.99
N CYS A 121 0.37 7.04 -11.54
CA CYS A 121 0.40 8.22 -12.40
C CYS A 121 0.09 7.94 -13.88
N GLY A 122 -0.13 6.68 -14.28
CA GLY A 122 -0.37 6.31 -15.68
C GLY A 122 0.86 6.43 -16.58
N LEU A 123 2.06 6.23 -16.02
CA LEU A 123 3.35 6.43 -16.70
C LEU A 123 4.10 5.12 -17.03
N LEU A 124 3.42 3.96 -16.97
CA LEU A 124 4.00 2.65 -17.32
C LEU A 124 3.56 2.12 -18.68
#